data_AF-A0A967I1K7-F1
#
_entry.id   AF-A0A967I1K7-F1
#
_cell.length_a   1.000
_cell.length_b   1.000
_cell.length_c   1.000
_cell.angle_alpha   90.00
_cell.angle_beta   90.00
_cell.angle_gamma   90.00
#
_symmetry.space_group_name_H-M   'P 1'
#
loop_
_entity.id
_entity.type
_entity.pdbx_description
1 polymer ?
#
loop_
_entity_poly.entity_id
_entity_poly.type
_entity_poly.pdbx_seq_one_letter_code
_entity_poly.pdbx_strand_id
1 'polypeptide(L)'
;MEKHNSCINAKAVIDYVEERSPTLIGPLLKDLGPELEGVADVKEFLTDSNNWISTDLLIRLYDRVKELFGKEDVVFDIGFESVAKRRLGYIQRVLFSAFRNHGHTLKR
;
A
#
# COMPACT_ATOMS: atom_id res chain seq x y z
N MET A 1 13.27 -3.70 -16.62
CA MET A 1 13.09 -2.96 -15.35
C MET A 1 13.25 -3.95 -14.22
N GLU A 2 14.06 -3.62 -13.20
CA GLU A 2 14.32 -4.54 -12.10
C GLU A 2 13.18 -4.53 -11.07
N LYS A 3 12.80 -5.72 -10.61
CA LYS A 3 11.70 -5.94 -9.67
C LYS A 3 12.28 -6.11 -8.28
N HIS A 4 12.11 -5.09 -7.45
CA HIS A 4 12.73 -5.01 -6.13
C HIS A 4 11.74 -5.15 -4.97
N ASN A 5 10.45 -4.97 -5.24
CA ASN A 5 9.45 -4.87 -4.19
C ASN A 5 8.48 -6.06 -4.30
N SER A 6 8.34 -6.80 -3.22
CA SER A 6 7.24 -7.76 -3.10
C SER A 6 5.90 -7.03 -3.14
N CYS A 7 4.92 -7.63 -3.80
CA CYS A 7 3.54 -7.17 -3.85
C CYS A 7 2.86 -7.08 -2.48
N ILE A 8 3.48 -7.51 -1.36
CA ILE A 8 2.95 -7.25 -0.02
C ILE A 8 2.71 -5.75 0.25
N ASN A 9 3.53 -4.87 -0.34
CA ASN A 9 3.37 -3.42 -0.22
C ASN A 9 2.20 -2.92 -1.08
N ALA A 10 2.03 -3.45 -2.29
CA ALA A 10 0.89 -3.13 -3.15
C ALA A 10 -0.42 -3.65 -2.53
N LYS A 11 -0.39 -4.86 -1.96
CA LYS A 11 -1.51 -5.45 -1.22
C LYS A 11 -1.94 -4.55 -0.05
N ALA A 12 -1.01 -4.01 0.72
CA ALA A 12 -1.34 -3.09 1.82
C ALA A 12 -2.12 -1.86 1.32
N VAL A 13 -1.72 -1.28 0.19
CA VAL A 13 -2.44 -0.17 -0.45
C VAL A 13 -3.84 -0.62 -0.88
N ILE A 14 -3.95 -1.73 -1.60
CA ILE A 14 -5.23 -2.25 -2.11
C ILE A 14 -6.20 -2.57 -0.97
N ASP A 15 -5.75 -3.28 0.07
CA ASP A 15 -6.56 -3.61 1.25
C ASP A 15 -7.06 -2.33 1.94
N TYR A 16 -6.19 -1.33 2.11
CA TYR A 16 -6.55 -0.06 2.76
C TYR A 16 -7.63 0.70 1.98
N VAL A 17 -7.49 0.77 0.66
CA VAL A 17 -8.47 1.44 -0.21
C VAL A 17 -9.78 0.65 -0.26
N GLU A 18 -9.71 -0.68 -0.39
CA GLU A 18 -10.88 -1.54 -0.50
C GLU A 18 -11.75 -1.48 0.76
N GLU A 19 -11.15 -1.48 1.95
CA GLU A 19 -11.92 -1.39 3.20
C GLU A 19 -12.61 -0.03 3.39
N ARG A 20 -12.06 1.05 2.86
CA ARG A 20 -12.56 2.42 3.07
C ARG A 20 -13.48 2.90 1.97
N SER A 21 -13.17 2.54 0.74
CA SER A 21 -13.85 3.03 -0.45
C SER A 21 -13.63 2.04 -1.60
N PRO A 22 -14.38 0.92 -1.64
CA PRO A 22 -14.28 -0.09 -2.71
C PRO A 22 -14.42 0.50 -4.12
N THR A 23 -15.18 1.59 -4.27
CA THR A 23 -15.38 2.32 -5.53
C THR A 23 -14.10 2.94 -6.09
N LEU A 24 -13.07 3.13 -5.26
CA LEU A 24 -11.78 3.71 -5.66
C LEU A 24 -10.78 2.67 -6.18
N ILE A 25 -11.07 1.37 -6.10
CA ILE A 25 -10.17 0.31 -6.59
C ILE A 25 -9.97 0.39 -8.11
N GLY A 26 -11.05 0.60 -8.87
CA GLY A 26 -10.95 0.80 -10.32
C GLY A 26 -10.01 1.96 -10.68
N PRO A 27 -10.26 3.18 -10.17
CA PRO A 27 -9.36 4.32 -10.34
C PRO A 27 -7.91 4.06 -9.89
N LEU A 28 -7.71 3.39 -8.76
CA LEU A 28 -6.37 3.08 -8.23
C LEU A 28 -5.56 2.20 -9.22
N LEU A 29 -6.21 1.18 -9.78
CA LEU A 29 -5.55 0.17 -10.62
C LEU A 29 -5.50 0.52 -12.11
N LYS A 30 -6.14 1.62 -12.50
CA LYS A 30 -6.20 2.07 -13.90
C LYS A 30 -4.83 2.56 -14.39
N ASP A 31 -4.43 2.15 -15.59
CA ASP A 31 -3.28 2.69 -16.33
C ASP A 31 -2.00 2.81 -15.48
N LEU A 32 -1.65 1.74 -14.75
CA LEU A 32 -0.48 1.72 -13.87
C LEU A 32 0.86 1.69 -14.63
N GLY A 33 0.83 1.42 -15.93
CA GLY A 33 1.97 1.47 -16.84
C GLY A 33 2.26 0.13 -17.52
N PRO A 34 3.30 0.11 -18.37
CA PRO A 34 3.58 -1.01 -19.27
C PRO A 34 3.99 -2.31 -18.55
N GLU A 35 4.41 -2.23 -17.28
CA GLU A 35 4.76 -3.43 -16.49
C GLU A 35 3.57 -4.39 -16.31
N LEU A 36 2.34 -3.86 -16.32
CA LEU A 36 1.12 -4.65 -16.15
C LEU A 36 0.38 -4.88 -17.47
N GLU A 37 0.97 -4.52 -18.61
CA GLU A 37 0.38 -4.84 -19.92
C GLU A 37 0.30 -6.37 -20.09
N GLY A 38 -0.89 -6.84 -20.49
CA GLY A 38 -1.15 -8.27 -20.66
C GLY A 38 -1.47 -9.04 -19.37
N VAL A 39 -1.46 -8.39 -18.20
CA VAL A 39 -1.95 -9.00 -16.95
C VAL A 39 -3.47 -9.05 -16.97
N ALA A 40 -4.05 -10.24 -16.94
CA ALA A 40 -5.50 -10.44 -17.05
C ALA A 40 -6.27 -9.90 -15.84
N ASP A 41 -5.77 -10.17 -14.62
CA ASP A 41 -6.29 -9.60 -13.38
C ASP A 41 -5.17 -8.88 -12.63
N VAL A 42 -5.16 -7.56 -12.80
CA VAL A 42 -4.18 -6.67 -12.16
C VAL A 42 -4.28 -6.72 -10.63
N LYS A 43 -5.50 -6.85 -10.08
CA LYS A 43 -5.70 -6.88 -8.64
C LYS A 43 -5.15 -8.17 -8.06
N GLU A 44 -5.45 -9.31 -8.67
CA GLU A 44 -4.92 -10.61 -8.26
C GLU A 44 -3.39 -10.61 -8.29
N PHE A 45 -2.80 -10.13 -9.39
CA PHE A 45 -1.35 -10.04 -9.51
C PHE A 45 -0.70 -9.18 -8.40
N LEU A 46 -1.27 -8.00 -8.12
CA LEU A 46 -0.73 -7.06 -7.14
C LEU A 46 -1.02 -7.44 -5.67
N THR A 47 -1.87 -8.43 -5.42
CA THR A 47 -2.20 -8.90 -4.07
C THR A 47 -1.52 -10.22 -3.69
N ASP A 48 -0.95 -10.96 -4.64
CA ASP A 48 -0.13 -12.13 -4.38
C ASP A 48 1.28 -11.74 -3.89
N SER A 49 1.64 -12.14 -2.67
CA SER A 49 2.94 -11.85 -2.05
C SER A 49 4.14 -12.46 -2.78
N ASN A 50 3.93 -13.47 -3.63
CA ASN A 50 4.98 -14.10 -4.42
C ASN A 50 5.34 -13.30 -5.67
N ASN A 51 4.50 -12.33 -6.06
CA ASN A 51 4.79 -11.44 -7.16
C ASN A 51 5.69 -10.29 -6.72
N TRP A 52 6.46 -9.80 -7.69
CA TRP A 52 7.42 -8.72 -7.53
C TRP A 52 7.17 -7.65 -8.57
N ILE A 53 7.30 -6.41 -8.15
CA ILE A 53 7.10 -5.21 -8.97
C ILE A 53 8.28 -4.26 -8.88
N SER A 54 8.40 -3.39 -9.89
CA SER A 54 9.35 -2.28 -9.86
C SER A 54 9.04 -1.26 -8.76
N THR A 55 10.06 -0.50 -8.38
CA THR A 55 9.90 0.65 -7.48
C THR A 55 9.02 1.73 -8.12
N ASP A 56 9.17 1.97 -9.43
CA ASP A 56 8.37 2.95 -10.16
C ASP A 56 6.87 2.64 -10.10
N LEU A 57 6.49 1.37 -10.28
CA LEU A 57 5.10 0.94 -10.17
C LEU A 57 4.55 1.14 -8.75
N LEU A 58 5.35 0.83 -7.72
CA LEU A 58 4.95 1.05 -6.33
C LEU A 58 4.80 2.54 -5.99
N ILE A 59 5.70 3.39 -6.46
CA ILE A 59 5.62 4.86 -6.29
C ILE A 59 4.33 5.38 -6.94
N ARG A 60 3.99 4.92 -8.15
CA ARG A 60 2.74 5.31 -8.82
C ARG A 60 1.49 4.94 -8.01
N LEU A 61 1.48 3.77 -7.37
CA LEU A 61 0.39 3.39 -6.47
C LEU A 61 0.29 4.34 -5.26
N TYR A 62 1.43 4.73 -4.69
CA TYR A 62 1.49 5.67 -3.58
C TYR A 62 1.03 7.08 -3.96
N ASP A 63 1.47 7.60 -5.09
CA ASP A 63 1.04 8.92 -5.57
C ASP A 63 -0.45 8.91 -5.86
N ARG A 64 -0.96 7.84 -6.49
CA ARG A 64 -2.38 7.71 -6.80
C ARG A 64 -3.26 7.63 -5.56
N VAL A 65 -2.86 6.87 -4.53
CA VAL A 65 -3.66 6.81 -3.30
C VAL A 65 -3.67 8.17 -2.57
N LYS A 66 -2.57 8.94 -2.61
CA LYS A 66 -2.55 10.30 -2.07
C LYS A 66 -3.54 11.22 -2.79
N GLU A 67 -3.56 11.17 -4.13
CA GLU A 67 -4.49 11.92 -4.95
C GLU A 67 -5.95 11.54 -4.66
N LEU A 68 -6.25 10.24 -4.63
CA LEU A 68 -7.61 9.73 -4.41
C LEU A 68 -8.16 10.08 -3.01
N PHE A 69 -7.30 10.13 -2.00
CA PHE A 69 -7.68 10.47 -0.61
C PHE A 69 -7.46 11.94 -0.26
N GLY A 70 -6.85 12.73 -1.15
CA GLY A 70 -6.47 14.13 -0.88
C GLY A 70 -5.58 14.29 0.34
N LYS A 71 -4.72 13.30 0.63
CA LYS A 71 -3.98 13.19 1.89
C LYS A 71 -2.54 12.72 1.65
N GLU A 72 -1.56 13.59 1.88
CA GLU A 72 -0.13 13.30 1.65
C GLU A 72 0.44 12.20 2.56
N ASP A 73 -0.01 12.15 3.81
CA ASP A 73 0.45 11.17 4.81
C ASP A 73 -0.32 9.84 4.77
N VAL A 74 -1.22 9.64 3.80
CA VAL A 74 -2.01 8.39 3.70
C VAL A 74 -1.13 7.13 3.56
N VAL A 75 0.05 7.26 2.94
CA VAL A 75 1.00 6.15 2.80
C VAL A 75 1.53 5.68 4.16
N PHE A 76 1.69 6.61 5.11
CA PHE A 76 2.04 6.26 6.48
C PHE A 76 0.91 5.46 7.14
N ASP A 77 -0.34 5.90 7.00
CA ASP A 77 -1.50 5.18 7.54
C ASP A 77 -1.62 3.77 6.95
N ILE A 78 -1.39 3.63 5.64
CA ILE A 78 -1.41 2.33 4.94
C ILE A 78 -0.36 1.39 5.55
N GLY A 79 0.89 1.84 5.64
CA GLY A 79 1.97 1.07 6.24
C GLY A 79 1.66 0.73 7.69
N PHE A 80 1.16 1.70 8.45
CA PHE A 80 0.80 1.52 9.85
C PHE A 80 -0.29 0.46 10.02
N GLU A 81 -1.39 0.56 9.29
CA GLU A 81 -2.50 -0.37 9.41
C GLU A 81 -2.19 -1.78 8.91
N SER A 82 -1.35 -1.90 7.88
CA SER A 82 -0.91 -3.20 7.36
C SER A 82 -0.22 -4.06 8.42
N VAL A 83 0.46 -3.41 9.38
CA VAL A 83 1.11 -4.07 10.51
C VAL A 83 0.16 -4.21 11.70
N ALA A 84 -0.63 -3.17 12.00
CA ALA A 84 -1.60 -3.17 13.11
C ALA A 84 -2.62 -4.33 13.02
N LYS A 85 -3.05 -4.67 11.80
CA LYS A 85 -4.03 -5.73 11.54
C LYS A 85 -3.45 -7.14 11.67
N ARG A 86 -2.12 -7.28 11.73
CA ARG A 86 -1.49 -8.59 11.99
C ARG A 86 -1.75 -8.99 13.44
N ARG A 87 -1.77 -10.30 13.72
CA ARG A 87 -1.77 -10.80 15.11
C ARG A 87 -0.43 -10.45 15.76
N LEU A 88 -0.37 -9.28 16.38
CA LEU A 88 0.78 -8.80 17.14
C LEU A 88 0.70 -9.32 18.58
N GLY A 89 1.85 -9.70 19.14
CA GLY A 89 1.96 -9.96 20.58
C GLY A 89 1.72 -8.69 21.40
N TYR A 90 1.44 -8.83 22.70
CA TYR A 90 1.10 -7.70 23.58
C TYR A 90 2.14 -6.55 23.52
N ILE A 91 3.43 -6.88 23.65
CA ILE A 91 4.53 -5.90 23.61
C ILE A 91 4.60 -5.19 22.26
N GLN A 92 4.46 -5.94 21.16
CA GLN A 92 4.45 -5.38 19.80
C GLN A 92 3.29 -4.40 19.63
N ARG A 93 2.11 -4.72 20.18
CA ARG A 93 0.91 -3.86 20.10
C ARG A 93 1.08 -2.55 20.87
N VAL A 94 1.69 -2.59 22.05
CA VAL A 94 2.00 -1.40 22.87
C VAL A 94 2.99 -0.49 22.14
N LEU A 95 4.11 -1.04 21.67
CA LEU A 95 5.12 -0.26 20.93
C LEU A 95 4.51 0.33 19.66
N PHE A 96 3.74 -0.45 18.91
CA PHE A 96 3.12 0.00 17.68
C PHE A 96 2.15 1.16 17.90
N SER A 97 1.33 1.08 18.96
CA SER A 97 0.37 2.14 19.30
C SER A 97 1.04 3.47 19.65
N ALA A 98 2.24 3.42 20.25
CA ALA A 98 3.01 4.62 20.58
C ALA A 98 3.49 5.39 19.33
N PHE A 99 3.68 4.71 18.20
CA PHE A 99 4.15 5.30 16.94
C PHE A 99 3.05 5.75 15.98
N ARG A 100 1.77 5.73 16.41
CA ARG A 100 0.62 6.08 15.56
C ARG A 100 0.66 7.51 15.01
N ASN A 101 1.36 8.44 15.65
CA ASN A 101 1.44 9.82 15.20
C ASN A 101 2.72 10.06 14.38
N HIS A 102 2.59 10.28 13.07
CA HIS A 102 3.71 10.51 12.16
C HIS A 102 4.63 11.65 12.61
N GLY A 103 4.10 12.69 13.29
CA GLY A 103 4.88 13.82 13.81
C GLY A 103 5.83 13.48 14.96
N HIS A 104 5.64 12.34 15.63
CA HIS A 104 6.54 11.84 16.67
C HIS A 104 7.48 10.73 16.16
N THR A 105 7.18 10.15 14.99
CA THR A 105 7.86 8.96 14.47
C THR A 105 8.88 9.30 13.37
N LEU A 106 8.63 10.31 12.55
CA LEU A 106 9.54 10.74 11.49
C LEU A 106 10.35 11.96 11.96
N LYS A 107 11.69 11.87 11.97
CA LYS A 107 12.54 13.06 12.08
C LYS A 107 12.35 13.91 10.83
N ARG A 108 12.05 15.19 11.04
CA ARG A 108 12.06 16.21 9.98
C ARG A 108 13.48 16.41 9.43
#